data_AF-A0A2V1B2J3-F1
#
_entry.id   AF-A0A2V1B2J3-F1
#
_cell.length_a   1.000
_cell.length_b   1.000
_cell.length_c   1.000
_cell.angle_alpha   90.00
_cell.angle_beta   90.00
_cell.angle_gamma   90.00
#
_symmetry.space_group_name_H-M   'P 1'
#
loop_
_entity.id
_entity.type
_entity.pdbx_description
1 polymer ?
#
loop_
_entity_poly.entity_id
_entity_poly.type
_entity_poly.pdbx_seq_one_letter_code
_entity_poly.pdbx_strand_id
1 'polypeptide(L)'
;LQEEFIEAGMGCNNPVRYLVEEAGKQFGPERTVSCIISIGTEKPKVAGFKAPGLFQRVLPLELIQVLADMATDTEASAMEARFRNCAGLYHRLNVERGLEEVSLEEWGKLGDIKQHTMAYLSDNVVSRRIDVIVDALVGKP
;
A
#
# COMPACT_ATOMS: atom_id res chain seq x y z
N LEU A 1 26.14 2.10 -20.53
CA LEU A 1 26.13 2.13 -19.05
C LEU A 1 25.23 0.99 -18.62
N GLN A 2 25.73 0.09 -17.79
CA GLN A 2 24.94 -1.01 -17.24
C GLN A 2 24.41 -0.48 -15.90
N GLU A 3 23.08 -0.41 -15.77
CA GLU A 3 22.42 0.08 -14.56
C GLU A 3 22.00 -1.13 -13.71
N GLU A 4 22.30 -1.06 -12.42
CA GLU A 4 21.84 -2.05 -11.44
C GLU A 4 20.56 -1.54 -10.79
N PHE A 5 19.50 -2.34 -10.83
CA PHE A 5 18.22 -2.04 -10.22
C PHE A 5 17.99 -2.97 -9.03
N ILE A 6 17.59 -2.38 -7.91
CA ILE A 6 17.20 -3.10 -6.69
C ILE A 6 15.68 -2.99 -6.56
N GLU A 7 15.06 -4.05 -6.05
CA GLU A 7 13.62 -4.08 -5.80
C GLU A 7 13.20 -2.96 -4.84
N ALA A 8 12.12 -2.24 -5.20
CA ALA A 8 11.58 -1.12 -4.42
C ALA A 8 10.98 -1.55 -3.06
N GLY A 9 10.91 -2.86 -2.80
CA GLY A 9 10.48 -3.46 -1.53
C GLY A 9 11.32 -3.01 -0.33
N MET A 10 12.51 -2.45 -0.51
CA MET A 10 13.39 -1.98 0.59
C MET A 10 13.07 -0.56 1.11
N GLY A 11 11.82 -0.09 1.02
CA GLY A 11 11.39 1.18 1.63
C GLY A 11 10.59 2.11 0.72
N CYS A 12 10.29 1.72 -0.52
CA CYS A 12 9.44 2.46 -1.45
C CYS A 12 8.19 1.65 -1.85
N ASN A 13 7.70 0.80 -0.96
CA ASN A 13 6.64 -0.16 -1.25
C ASN A 13 5.23 0.48 -1.38
N ASN A 14 5.13 1.81 -1.17
CA ASN A 14 4.01 2.63 -1.64
C ASN A 14 4.51 3.84 -2.44
N PRO A 15 4.39 3.85 -3.78
CA PRO A 15 4.92 4.92 -4.62
C PRO A 15 4.02 6.17 -4.70
N VAL A 16 2.95 6.25 -3.91
CA VAL A 16 1.91 7.29 -4.04
C VAL A 16 2.46 8.71 -4.04
N ARG A 17 3.48 9.01 -3.23
CA ARG A 17 4.09 10.33 -3.20
C ARG A 17 4.75 10.68 -4.53
N TYR A 18 5.54 9.75 -5.08
CA TYR A 18 6.17 9.91 -6.39
C TYR A 18 5.13 10.02 -7.51
N LEU A 19 4.04 9.24 -7.44
CA LEU A 19 2.94 9.34 -8.39
C LEU A 19 2.36 10.76 -8.43
N VAL A 20 2.12 11.38 -7.28
CA VAL A 20 1.59 12.75 -7.20
C VAL A 20 2.58 13.78 -7.74
N GLU A 21 3.86 13.64 -7.41
CA GLU A 21 4.93 14.53 -7.90
C GLU A 21 5.09 14.43 -9.42
N GLU A 22 5.14 13.23 -9.97
CA GLU A 22 5.31 12.99 -11.40
C GLU A 22 4.06 13.37 -12.21
N ALA A 23 2.86 13.17 -11.68
CA ALA A 23 1.63 13.63 -12.33
C ALA A 23 1.65 15.15 -12.54
N GLY A 24 2.08 15.91 -11.53
CA GLY A 24 2.21 17.36 -11.66
C GLY A 24 3.25 17.77 -12.71
N LYS A 25 4.38 17.05 -12.79
CA LYS A 25 5.43 17.31 -13.79
C LYS A 25 4.96 17.01 -15.21
N GLN A 26 4.24 15.90 -15.41
CA GLN A 26 3.87 15.47 -16.77
C GLN A 26 2.62 16.12 -17.33
N PHE A 27 1.63 16.41 -16.48
CA PHE A 27 0.35 16.94 -16.94
C PHE A 27 0.21 18.45 -16.70
N GLY A 28 1.11 19.05 -15.91
CA GLY A 28 1.08 20.47 -15.55
C GLY A 28 -0.02 20.80 -14.53
N PRO A 29 -0.02 22.03 -13.99
CA PRO A 29 -0.93 22.44 -12.92
C PRO A 29 -2.39 22.60 -13.38
N GLU A 30 -2.62 22.76 -14.69
CA GLU A 30 -3.95 23.00 -15.27
C GLU A 30 -4.81 21.73 -15.35
N ARG A 31 -4.19 20.54 -15.20
CA ARG A 31 -4.89 19.26 -15.24
C ARG A 31 -5.22 18.82 -13.82
N THR A 32 -6.52 18.68 -13.54
CA THR A 32 -6.99 18.19 -12.25
C THR A 32 -6.98 16.67 -12.20
N VAL A 33 -6.55 16.13 -11.06
CA VAL A 33 -6.71 14.71 -10.74
C VAL A 33 -8.03 14.56 -9.98
N SER A 34 -8.93 13.73 -10.50
CA SER A 34 -10.24 13.48 -9.86
C SER A 34 -10.17 12.40 -8.78
N CYS A 35 -9.26 11.44 -8.91
CA CYS A 35 -9.16 10.30 -8.02
C CYS A 35 -7.74 9.72 -8.00
N ILE A 36 -7.25 9.42 -6.81
CA ILE A 36 -6.00 8.71 -6.53
C ILE A 36 -6.37 7.47 -5.73
N ILE A 37 -6.05 6.30 -6.28
CA ILE A 37 -6.30 5.01 -5.64
C ILE A 37 -4.95 4.36 -5.34
N SER A 38 -4.65 4.19 -4.06
CA SER A 38 -3.48 3.45 -3.61
C SER A 38 -3.94 2.06 -3.17
N ILE A 39 -3.35 1.01 -3.75
CA ILE A 39 -3.67 -0.40 -3.43
C ILE A 39 -2.50 -0.99 -2.65
N GLY A 40 -2.79 -1.60 -1.52
CA GLY A 40 -1.84 -2.27 -0.65
C GLY A 40 -2.02 -3.78 -0.67
N THR A 41 -0.96 -4.48 -0.30
CA THR A 41 -0.95 -5.94 -0.24
C THR A 41 -1.12 -6.50 1.16
N GLU A 42 -0.98 -5.69 2.24
CA GLU A 42 -1.25 -6.06 3.64
C GLU A 42 -0.96 -4.89 4.64
N LYS A 43 -1.42 -5.01 5.90
CA LYS A 43 -0.75 -4.49 7.12
C LYS A 43 -0.24 -5.65 7.99
N PRO A 44 1.08 -5.83 8.23
CA PRO A 44 1.54 -6.90 9.10
C PRO A 44 1.13 -6.64 10.56
N LYS A 45 0.89 -7.71 11.31
CA LYS A 45 0.93 -7.63 12.77
C LYS A 45 2.38 -7.36 13.19
N VAL A 46 2.59 -6.34 14.02
CA VAL A 46 3.87 -6.14 14.70
C VAL A 46 4.04 -7.27 15.73
N ALA A 47 4.46 -8.45 15.27
CA ALA A 47 4.93 -9.49 16.16
C ALA A 47 6.22 -8.97 16.79
N GLY A 48 6.23 -8.86 18.12
CA GLY A 48 7.32 -8.27 18.88
C GLY A 48 8.68 -8.82 18.45
N PHE A 49 9.56 -7.92 18.03
CA PHE A 49 10.92 -8.23 17.60
C PHE A 49 11.66 -8.93 18.76
N LYS A 50 12.05 -10.19 18.61
CA LYS A 50 13.01 -10.80 19.53
C LYS A 50 14.38 -10.21 19.18
N ALA A 51 14.94 -9.43 20.10
CA ALA A 51 16.23 -8.77 19.91
C ALA A 51 17.28 -9.79 19.41
N PRO A 52 18.00 -9.51 18.31
CA PRO A 52 19.01 -10.42 17.81
C PRO A 52 20.15 -10.52 18.84
N GLY A 53 20.60 -11.75 19.10
CA GLY A 53 21.81 -11.97 19.90
C GLY A 53 23.01 -11.31 19.23
N LEU A 54 24.01 -10.95 20.05
CA LEU A 54 25.23 -10.15 19.74
C LEU A 54 26.08 -10.58 18.52
N PHE A 55 25.70 -11.62 17.76
CA PHE A 55 26.50 -12.22 16.69
C PHE A 55 25.86 -12.25 15.29
N GLN A 56 24.69 -11.63 15.04
CA GLN A 56 24.09 -11.61 13.70
C GLN A 56 24.43 -10.32 12.95
N ARG A 57 25.47 -10.37 12.10
CA ARG A 57 25.85 -9.29 11.14
C ARG A 57 25.00 -9.27 9.87
N VAL A 58 23.98 -10.12 9.77
CA VAL A 58 23.09 -10.21 8.61
C VAL A 58 21.74 -9.65 9.04
N LEU A 59 21.24 -8.63 8.31
CA LEU A 59 19.89 -8.13 8.48
C LEU A 59 18.91 -9.28 8.19
N PRO A 60 18.07 -9.71 9.15
CA PRO A 60 17.09 -10.75 8.89
C PRO A 60 16.09 -10.28 7.83
N LEU A 61 15.68 -11.15 6.91
CA LEU A 61 14.64 -10.86 5.92
C LEU A 61 13.35 -10.36 6.59
N GLU A 62 13.02 -10.90 7.77
CA GLU A 62 11.91 -10.43 8.61
C GLU A 62 12.04 -8.95 9.00
N LEU A 63 13.25 -8.46 9.29
CA LEU A 63 13.47 -7.04 9.59
C LEU A 63 13.26 -6.17 8.35
N ILE A 64 13.72 -6.63 7.20
CA ILE A 64 13.55 -5.93 5.92
C ILE A 64 12.05 -5.82 5.61
N GLN A 65 11.29 -6.91 5.78
CA GLN A 65 9.85 -6.93 5.58
C GLN A 65 9.13 -5.95 6.52
N VAL A 66 9.45 -5.98 7.82
CA VAL A 66 8.87 -5.03 8.79
C VAL A 66 9.20 -3.58 8.44
N LEU A 67 10.43 -3.28 8.02
CA LEU A 67 10.82 -1.94 7.59
C LEU A 67 10.09 -1.51 6.31
N ALA A 68 9.92 -2.42 5.35
CA ALA A 68 9.17 -2.20 4.12
C ALA A 68 7.70 -1.87 4.41
N ASP A 69 7.09 -2.60 5.33
CA ASP A 69 5.70 -2.43 5.71
C ASP A 69 5.48 -1.12 6.49
N MET A 70 6.39 -0.77 7.40
CA MET A 70 6.36 0.52 8.10
C MET A 70 6.49 1.69 7.12
N ALA A 71 7.37 1.59 6.12
CA ALA A 71 7.51 2.61 5.10
C ALA A 71 6.21 2.77 4.28
N THR A 72 5.57 1.64 3.92
CA THR A 72 4.29 1.61 3.20
C THR A 72 3.17 2.31 3.97
N ASP A 73 3.05 2.01 5.27
CA ASP A 73 2.03 2.57 6.16
C ASP A 73 2.26 4.08 6.40
N THR A 74 3.53 4.49 6.52
CA THR A 74 3.92 5.90 6.68
C THR A 74 3.54 6.73 5.46
N GLU A 75 3.86 6.26 4.24
CA GLU A 75 3.53 6.97 2.99
C GLU A 75 2.02 7.05 2.76
N ALA A 76 1.28 5.96 3.06
CA ALA A 76 -0.18 5.98 2.98
C ALA A 76 -0.79 6.99 3.97
N SER A 77 -0.35 6.96 5.23
CA SER A 77 -0.83 7.86 6.28
C SER A 77 -0.51 9.33 5.98
N ALA A 78 0.67 9.60 5.43
CA ALA A 78 1.07 10.94 5.00
C ALA A 78 0.14 11.47 3.90
N MET A 79 -0.24 10.64 2.92
CA MET A 79 -1.17 11.05 1.87
C MET A 79 -2.60 11.20 2.37
N GLU A 80 -3.07 10.33 3.27
CA GLU A 80 -4.37 10.51 3.93
C GLU A 80 -4.44 11.84 4.69
N ALA A 81 -3.37 12.19 5.41
CA ALA A 81 -3.28 13.48 6.10
C ALA A 81 -3.25 14.65 5.10
N ARG A 82 -2.45 14.55 4.03
CA ARG A 82 -2.31 15.58 2.99
C ARG A 82 -3.65 15.88 2.30
N PHE A 83 -4.44 14.86 2.00
CA PHE A 83 -5.69 14.98 1.24
C PHE A 83 -6.95 14.90 2.11
N ARG A 84 -6.83 15.01 3.44
CA ARG A 84 -7.96 14.91 4.38
C ARG A 84 -9.12 15.87 4.07
N ASN A 85 -8.80 17.05 3.54
CA ASN A 85 -9.80 18.08 3.20
C ASN A 85 -10.24 18.02 1.73
N CYS A 86 -9.75 17.05 0.96
CA CYS A 86 -10.09 16.82 -0.45
C CYS A 86 -10.96 15.57 -0.54
N ALA A 87 -12.23 15.71 -0.17
CA ALA A 87 -13.18 14.59 -0.15
C ALA A 87 -13.23 13.89 -1.53
N GLY A 88 -13.12 12.56 -1.53
CA GLY A 88 -13.17 11.75 -2.75
C GLY A 88 -11.88 11.72 -3.57
N LEU A 89 -10.86 12.53 -3.25
CA LEU A 89 -9.62 12.59 -4.03
C LEU A 89 -8.68 11.41 -3.77
N TYR A 90 -8.49 11.00 -2.52
CA TYR A 90 -7.54 9.95 -2.16
C TYR A 90 -8.21 8.78 -1.45
N HIS A 91 -7.93 7.56 -1.94
CA HIS A 91 -8.45 6.33 -1.37
C HIS A 91 -7.32 5.30 -1.22
N ARG A 92 -7.22 4.71 -0.04
CA ARG A 92 -6.39 3.51 0.20
C ARG A 92 -7.29 2.29 0.29
N LEU A 93 -6.99 1.29 -0.53
CA LEU A 93 -7.53 -0.07 -0.43
C LEU A 93 -6.41 -0.98 0.05
N ASN A 94 -6.59 -1.65 1.18
CA ASN A 94 -5.58 -2.52 1.75
C ASN A 94 -6.25 -3.60 2.60
N VAL A 95 -5.91 -4.87 2.37
CA VAL A 95 -6.43 -5.97 3.17
C VAL A 95 -5.78 -5.91 4.55
N GLU A 96 -6.57 -5.58 5.58
CA GLU A 96 -6.01 -5.28 6.92
C GLU A 96 -5.75 -6.53 7.78
N ARG A 97 -6.36 -7.67 7.43
CA ARG A 97 -6.32 -8.89 8.25
C ARG A 97 -6.41 -10.14 7.38
N GLY A 98 -5.74 -11.20 7.82
CA GLY A 98 -5.83 -12.54 7.27
C GLY A 98 -4.69 -12.92 6.30
N LEU A 99 -3.79 -11.99 5.99
CA LEU A 99 -2.65 -12.27 5.14
C LEU A 99 -1.34 -12.36 5.95
N GLU A 100 -1.40 -12.25 7.29
CA GLU A 100 -0.21 -11.87 8.09
C GLU A 100 0.86 -12.97 8.12
N GLU A 101 0.49 -14.18 7.73
CA GLU A 101 1.34 -15.36 7.67
C GLU A 101 1.61 -15.81 6.23
N VAL A 102 1.20 -15.04 5.22
CA VAL A 102 1.42 -15.34 3.80
C VAL A 102 2.71 -14.63 3.38
N SER A 103 3.79 -15.38 3.20
CA SER A 103 5.03 -14.79 2.67
C SER A 103 4.90 -14.46 1.18
N LEU A 104 5.70 -13.50 0.70
CA LEU A 104 5.70 -13.06 -0.71
C LEU A 104 5.98 -14.20 -1.71
N GLU A 105 6.65 -15.26 -1.25
CA GLU A 105 7.06 -16.40 -2.07
C GLU A 105 6.06 -17.58 -2.02
N GLU A 106 4.99 -17.48 -1.22
CA GLU A 106 4.01 -18.55 -0.99
C GLU A 106 2.88 -18.57 -2.01
N TRP A 107 3.22 -18.90 -3.26
CA TRP A 107 2.24 -19.10 -4.34
C TRP A 107 1.16 -20.16 -4.02
N GLY A 108 1.45 -21.08 -3.09
CA GLY A 108 0.51 -22.12 -2.63
C GLY A 108 -0.69 -21.57 -1.83
N LYS A 109 -0.62 -20.32 -1.34
CA LYS A 109 -1.67 -19.69 -0.52
C LYS A 109 -2.58 -18.75 -1.31
N LEU A 110 -2.59 -18.82 -2.65
CA LEU A 110 -3.49 -18.02 -3.50
C LEU A 110 -4.97 -18.20 -3.15
N GLY A 111 -5.37 -19.38 -2.68
CA GLY A 111 -6.72 -19.64 -2.18
C GLY A 111 -7.07 -18.77 -0.96
N ASP A 112 -6.15 -18.71 0.01
CA ASP A 112 -6.29 -17.91 1.23
C ASP A 112 -6.28 -16.41 0.89
N ILE A 113 -5.37 -15.98 0.01
CA ILE A 113 -5.31 -14.59 -0.49
C ILE A 113 -6.65 -14.18 -1.08
N LYS A 114 -7.21 -15.03 -1.95
CA LYS A 114 -8.52 -14.79 -2.56
C LYS A 114 -9.61 -14.71 -1.50
N GLN A 115 -9.63 -15.64 -0.55
CA GLN A 115 -10.65 -15.66 0.50
C GLN A 115 -10.62 -14.38 1.35
N HIS A 116 -9.44 -13.97 1.81
CA HIS A 116 -9.28 -12.77 2.63
C HIS A 116 -9.57 -11.48 1.85
N THR A 117 -9.19 -11.43 0.58
CA THR A 117 -9.54 -10.31 -0.31
C THR A 117 -11.05 -10.23 -0.52
N MET A 118 -11.73 -11.36 -0.77
CA MET A 118 -13.20 -11.36 -0.92
C MET A 118 -13.90 -10.95 0.37
N ALA A 119 -13.40 -11.37 1.53
CA ALA A 119 -13.91 -10.93 2.83
C ALA A 119 -13.72 -9.42 3.03
N TYR A 120 -12.54 -8.90 2.68
CA TYR A 120 -12.25 -7.46 2.72
C TYR A 120 -13.20 -6.66 1.82
N LEU A 121 -13.42 -7.11 0.57
CA LEU A 121 -14.33 -6.44 -0.37
C LEU A 121 -15.80 -6.51 0.06
N SER A 122 -16.18 -7.53 0.86
CA SER A 122 -17.53 -7.70 1.38
C SER A 122 -17.79 -6.86 2.64
N ASP A 123 -16.78 -6.21 3.21
CA ASP A 123 -16.95 -5.30 4.34
C ASP A 123 -17.75 -4.07 3.91
N ASN A 124 -18.76 -3.68 4.72
CA ASN A 124 -19.67 -2.59 4.38
C ASN A 124 -18.96 -1.23 4.22
N VAL A 125 -17.90 -0.97 4.99
CA VAL A 125 -17.13 0.29 4.89
C VAL A 125 -16.30 0.29 3.62
N VAL A 126 -15.69 -0.84 3.29
CA VAL A 126 -14.89 -1.02 2.07
C VAL A 126 -15.78 -0.92 0.83
N SER A 127 -16.91 -1.62 0.80
CA SER A 127 -17.86 -1.57 -0.31
C SER A 127 -18.33 -0.14 -0.59
N ARG A 128 -18.71 0.62 0.44
CA ARG A 128 -19.10 2.04 0.27
C ARG A 128 -17.96 2.90 -0.25
N ARG A 129 -16.73 2.66 0.19
CA ARG A 129 -15.55 3.36 -0.34
C ARG A 129 -15.36 3.05 -1.82
N ILE A 130 -15.55 1.79 -2.23
CA ILE A 130 -15.48 1.38 -3.63
C ILE A 130 -16.57 2.09 -4.45
N ASP A 131 -17.79 2.22 -3.93
CA ASP A 131 -18.86 2.96 -4.62
C ASP A 131 -18.45 4.42 -4.88
N VAL A 132 -17.87 5.10 -3.89
CA VAL A 132 -17.33 6.47 -4.05
C VAL A 132 -16.22 6.53 -5.10
N ILE A 133 -15.31 5.54 -5.10
CA ILE A 133 -14.26 5.45 -6.12
C ILE A 133 -14.87 5.28 -7.51
N VAL A 134 -15.85 4.38 -7.66
CA VAL A 134 -16.51 4.12 -8.93
C VAL A 134 -17.18 5.40 -9.44
N ASP A 135 -17.95 6.09 -8.60
CA ASP A 135 -18.63 7.33 -8.97
C ASP A 135 -17.64 8.42 -9.43
N ALA A 136 -16.49 8.55 -8.75
CA ALA A 136 -15.42 9.47 -9.16
C ALA A 136 -14.78 9.08 -10.51
N LEU A 137 -14.60 7.79 -10.78
CA LEU A 137 -14.00 7.29 -12.02
C LEU A 137 -14.94 7.40 -13.22
N VAL A 138 -16.26 7.22 -13.03
CA VAL A 138 -17.24 7.36 -14.10
C VAL A 138 -17.68 8.81 -14.34
N GLY A 139 -17.17 9.75 -13.53
CA GLY A 139 -17.46 11.18 -13.66
C GLY A 139 -18.92 11.52 -13.32
N LYS A 140 -19.55 10.76 -12.43
CA LYS A 140 -20.86 11.16 -11.88
C LYS A 140 -20.65 12.36 -10.96
N PRO A 141 -21.53 13.38 -11.02
CA PRO A 141 -21.45 14.58 -10.21
C PRO A 141 -21.64 14.32 -8.72
#